data_AF-A0A090SLY4-F1
#
_entry.id   AF-A0A090SLY4-F1
#
_cell.length_a   1.000
_cell.length_b   1.000
_cell.length_c   1.000
_cell.angle_alpha   90.00
_cell.angle_beta   90.00
_cell.angle_gamma   90.00
#
_symmetry.space_group_name_H-M   'P 1'
#
loop_
_entity.id
_entity.type
_entity.pdbx_description
1 polymer ?
#
loop_
_entity_poly.entity_id
_entity_poly.type
_entity_poly.pdbx_seq_one_letter_code
_entity_poly.pdbx_strand_id
1 'polypeptide(L)'
;MAYAQSKLAITIWSQEMAKELGNQGPVIIAVNPASMLGSKMVKDAYGVAGGDINIGADILRRAALDEEFADASGKYFDNDIGRFAPPHPQAANSGKVAEVMQVIDELVSGF
;
A
#
# COMPACT_ATOMS: atom_id res chain seq x y z
N MET A 1 10.42 9.49 -9.51
CA MET A 1 10.73 8.15 -10.05
C MET A 1 10.91 7.14 -8.91
N ALA A 2 11.95 7.27 -8.08
CA ALA A 2 12.21 6.35 -6.96
C ALA A 2 11.04 6.20 -5.96
N TYR A 3 10.38 7.31 -5.59
CA TYR A 3 9.21 7.28 -4.70
C TYR A 3 8.06 6.42 -5.23
N ALA A 4 7.68 6.58 -6.50
CA ALA A 4 6.61 5.79 -7.10
C ALA A 4 6.99 4.31 -7.21
N GLN A 5 8.27 4.01 -7.51
CA GLN A 5 8.78 2.64 -7.55
C GLN A 5 8.75 1.98 -6.16
N SER A 6 9.11 2.69 -5.10
CA SER A 6 9.05 2.13 -3.74
C SER A 6 7.61 1.88 -3.29
N LYS A 7 6.66 2.74 -3.65
CA LYS A 7 5.23 2.50 -3.39
C LYS A 7 4.70 1.28 -4.13
N LEU A 8 5.07 1.11 -5.40
CA LEU A 8 4.72 -0.09 -6.15
C LEU A 8 5.30 -1.36 -5.50
N ALA A 9 6.56 -1.33 -5.06
CA ALA A 9 7.20 -2.46 -4.41
C ALA A 9 6.49 -2.85 -3.09
N ILE A 10 6.11 -1.88 -2.26
CA ILE A 10 5.33 -2.13 -1.03
C ILE A 10 3.97 -2.75 -1.35
N THR A 11 3.29 -2.27 -2.40
CA THR A 11 2.02 -2.86 -2.83
C THR A 11 2.19 -4.31 -3.28
N ILE A 12 3.20 -4.60 -4.11
CA ILE A 12 3.52 -5.97 -4.55
C ILE A 12 3.80 -6.87 -3.34
N TRP A 13 4.69 -6.43 -2.46
CA TRP A 13 5.08 -7.18 -1.26
C TRP A 13 3.88 -7.49 -0.35
N SER A 14 2.99 -6.52 -0.15
CA SER A 14 1.78 -6.72 0.66
C SER A 14 0.85 -7.79 0.04
N GLN A 15 0.70 -7.79 -1.30
CA GLN A 15 -0.12 -8.78 -1.98
C GLN A 15 0.50 -10.19 -1.95
N GLU A 16 1.82 -10.30 -2.12
CA GLU A 16 2.50 -11.60 -2.03
C GLU A 16 2.48 -12.16 -0.60
N MET A 17 2.71 -11.31 0.41
CA MET A 17 2.59 -11.74 1.81
C MET A 17 1.17 -12.23 2.15
N ALA A 18 0.14 -11.54 1.64
CA ALA A 18 -1.25 -12.00 1.80
C ALA A 18 -1.49 -13.38 1.18
N LYS A 19 -0.91 -13.66 0.00
CA LYS A 19 -1.01 -14.96 -0.66
C LYS A 19 -0.28 -16.06 0.12
N GLU A 20 0.93 -15.77 0.59
CA GLU A 20 1.77 -16.72 1.32
C GLU A 20 1.11 -17.15 2.64
N LEU A 21 0.60 -16.19 3.41
CA LEU A 21 -0.01 -16.46 4.71
C LEU A 21 -1.43 -17.06 4.59
N GLY A 22 -2.13 -16.78 3.48
CA GLY A 22 -3.48 -17.26 3.23
C GLY A 22 -4.47 -16.94 4.35
N ASN A 23 -5.49 -17.79 4.51
CA ASN A 23 -6.57 -17.56 5.50
C ASN A 23 -6.15 -17.84 6.95
N GLN A 24 -4.93 -18.33 7.18
CA GLN A 24 -4.41 -18.62 8.53
C GLN A 24 -3.65 -17.42 9.10
N GLY A 25 -3.21 -16.49 8.26
CA GLY A 25 -2.53 -15.26 8.67
C GLY A 25 -3.47 -14.09 8.96
N PRO A 26 -2.91 -12.96 9.39
CA PRO A 26 -3.66 -11.72 9.49
C PRO A 26 -4.14 -11.25 8.13
N VAL A 27 -5.13 -10.35 8.16
CA VAL A 27 -5.54 -9.60 6.97
C VAL A 27 -4.42 -8.65 6.59
N ILE A 28 -4.00 -8.70 5.32
CA ILE A 28 -2.96 -7.81 4.79
C ILE A 28 -3.54 -6.99 3.64
N ILE A 29 -3.57 -5.67 3.81
CA ILE A 29 -4.17 -4.74 2.86
C ILE A 29 -3.15 -3.65 2.55
N ALA A 30 -2.92 -3.41 1.26
CA ALA A 30 -2.20 -2.22 0.83
C ALA A 30 -3.17 -1.02 0.81
N VAL A 31 -2.81 0.09 1.47
CA VAL A 31 -3.68 1.27 1.57
C VAL A 31 -2.96 2.50 1.01
N ASN A 32 -3.60 3.19 0.06
CA ASN A 32 -3.30 4.59 -0.22
C ASN A 32 -4.16 5.47 0.71
N PRO A 33 -3.57 6.20 1.67
CA PRO A 33 -4.33 6.99 2.63
C PRO A 33 -5.02 8.24 2.06
N ALA A 34 -4.85 8.51 0.75
CA ALA A 34 -5.20 9.69 -0.02
C ALA A 34 -4.00 10.61 -0.31
N SER A 35 -4.11 11.31 -1.43
CA SER A 35 -3.09 12.17 -2.00
C SER A 35 -3.14 13.58 -1.41
N MET A 36 -1.99 14.27 -1.45
CA MET A 36 -1.87 15.69 -1.10
C MET A 36 -2.37 16.07 0.30
N LEU A 37 -2.38 15.14 1.25
CA LEU A 37 -2.71 15.43 2.66
C LEU A 37 -1.67 16.35 3.30
N GLY A 38 -2.10 17.17 4.25
CA GLY A 38 -1.33 18.23 4.91
C GLY A 38 -0.20 17.73 5.80
N SER A 39 0.75 17.06 5.18
CA SER A 39 1.98 16.53 5.75
C SER A 39 3.15 17.45 5.43
N LYS A 40 4.23 17.34 6.22
CA LYS A 40 5.49 18.00 5.90
C LYS A 40 6.00 17.63 4.50
N MET A 41 5.86 16.36 4.11
CA MET A 41 6.27 15.87 2.79
C MET A 41 5.55 16.61 1.66
N VAL A 42 4.24 16.82 1.77
CA VAL A 42 3.47 17.54 0.74
C VAL A 42 3.85 19.02 0.69
N LYS A 43 4.04 19.66 1.85
CA LYS A 43 4.49 21.04 1.92
C LYS A 43 5.86 21.23 1.28
N ASP A 44 6.82 20.38 1.63
CA ASP A 44 8.20 20.50 1.14
C ASP A 44 8.31 20.15 -0.36
N ALA A 45 7.53 19.17 -0.84
CA ALA A 45 7.58 18.73 -2.24
C ALA A 45 6.78 19.63 -3.20
N TYR A 46 5.69 20.24 -2.76
CA TYR A 46 4.75 20.95 -3.64
C TYR A 46 4.47 22.40 -3.25
N GLY A 47 4.97 22.87 -2.11
CA GLY A 47 4.80 24.26 -1.66
C GLY A 47 3.36 24.62 -1.24
N VAL A 48 2.49 23.63 -1.06
CA VAL A 48 1.08 23.82 -0.68
C VAL A 48 0.80 23.28 0.72
N ALA A 49 -0.24 23.78 1.38
CA ALA A 49 -0.63 23.32 2.71
C ALA A 49 -1.09 21.84 2.72
N GLY A 50 -1.69 21.37 1.61
CA GLY A 50 -2.34 20.06 1.53
C GLY A 50 -3.74 20.02 2.14
N GLY A 51 -4.42 18.88 2.00
CA GLY A 51 -5.73 18.61 2.59
C GLY A 51 -5.65 18.22 4.08
N ASP A 52 -6.77 17.82 4.67
CA ASP A 52 -6.82 17.41 6.07
C ASP A 52 -6.06 16.09 6.30
N ILE A 53 -5.01 16.11 7.12
CA ILE A 53 -4.19 14.92 7.45
C ILE A 53 -5.00 13.83 8.18
N ASN A 54 -6.09 14.21 8.86
CA ASN A 54 -6.93 13.26 9.58
C ASN A 54 -7.64 12.28 8.64
N ILE A 55 -7.81 12.61 7.35
CA ILE A 55 -8.35 11.69 6.34
C ILE A 55 -7.49 10.42 6.25
N GLY A 56 -6.17 10.59 6.22
CA GLY A 56 -5.23 9.47 6.17
C GLY A 56 -5.17 8.68 7.48
N ALA A 57 -5.33 9.36 8.62
CA ALA A 57 -5.39 8.70 9.92
C ALA A 57 -6.68 7.87 10.09
N ASP A 58 -7.83 8.39 9.67
CA ASP A 58 -9.10 7.70 9.80
C ASP A 58 -9.16 6.43 8.96
N ILE A 59 -8.69 6.46 7.70
CA ILE A 59 -8.70 5.24 6.87
C ILE A 59 -7.80 4.14 7.43
N LEU A 60 -6.67 4.48 8.07
CA LEU A 60 -5.83 3.50 8.76
C LEU A 60 -6.52 2.92 10.00
N ARG A 61 -7.22 3.77 10.77
CA ARG A 61 -8.03 3.31 11.90
C ARG A 61 -9.12 2.34 11.45
N ARG A 62 -9.85 2.69 10.38
CA ARG A 62 -10.91 1.84 9.80
C ARG A 62 -10.34 0.54 9.26
N ALA A 63 -9.25 0.60 8.50
CA ALA A 63 -8.58 -0.60 7.97
C ALA A 63 -8.12 -1.58 9.06
N ALA A 64 -7.80 -1.06 10.25
CA ALA A 64 -7.38 -1.88 11.37
C ALA A 64 -8.52 -2.43 12.24
N LEU A 65 -9.69 -1.78 12.27
CA LEU A 65 -10.72 -2.03 13.28
C LEU A 65 -12.13 -2.32 12.73
N ASP A 66 -12.47 -1.82 11.55
CA ASP A 66 -13.82 -1.88 11.02
C ASP A 66 -14.03 -3.19 10.22
N GLU A 67 -15.20 -3.83 10.36
CA GLU A 67 -15.52 -5.11 9.73
C GLU A 67 -15.47 -5.07 8.20
N GLU A 68 -15.61 -3.89 7.58
CA GLU A 68 -15.55 -3.72 6.12
C GLU A 68 -14.21 -4.18 5.50
N PHE A 69 -13.16 -4.26 6.31
CA PHE A 69 -11.82 -4.70 5.91
C PHE A 69 -11.50 -6.15 6.28
N ALA A 70 -12.35 -6.83 7.05
CA ALA A 70 -12.05 -8.16 7.61
C ALA A 70 -11.77 -9.22 6.53
N ASP A 71 -12.47 -9.15 5.39
CA ASP A 71 -12.31 -10.10 4.26
C ASP A 71 -11.58 -9.45 3.07
N ALA A 72 -10.69 -8.51 3.34
CA ALA A 72 -9.98 -7.73 2.33
C ALA A 72 -8.50 -8.10 2.13
N SER A 73 -8.05 -9.23 2.69
CA SER A 73 -6.64 -9.65 2.54
C SER A 73 -6.24 -9.76 1.05
N GLY A 74 -5.06 -9.23 0.71
CA GLY A 74 -4.51 -9.15 -0.64
C GLY A 74 -5.10 -8.03 -1.52
N LYS A 75 -6.08 -7.26 -1.03
CA LYS A 75 -6.67 -6.15 -1.77
C LYS A 75 -5.88 -4.85 -1.57
N TYR A 76 -6.11 -3.90 -2.47
CA TYR A 76 -5.60 -2.53 -2.39
C TYR A 76 -6.77 -1.57 -2.20
N PHE A 77 -6.72 -0.75 -1.15
CA PHE A 77 -7.70 0.31 -0.90
C PHE A 77 -7.16 1.65 -1.36
N ASP A 78 -7.90 2.31 -2.25
CA ASP A 78 -7.56 3.63 -2.76
C ASP A 78 -8.48 4.68 -2.14
N ASN A 79 -7.96 5.41 -1.15
CA ASN A 79 -8.74 6.41 -0.44
C ASN A 79 -8.95 7.70 -1.25
N ASP A 80 -8.23 7.91 -2.37
CA ASP A 80 -8.53 9.02 -3.28
C ASP A 80 -9.90 8.83 -3.96
N ILE A 81 -10.33 7.57 -4.13
CA ILE A 81 -11.63 7.22 -4.71
C ILE A 81 -12.54 6.48 -3.71
N GLY A 82 -12.10 6.33 -2.46
CA GLY A 82 -12.86 5.77 -1.34
C GLY A 82 -13.28 4.30 -1.50
N ARG A 83 -12.53 3.49 -2.24
CA ARG A 83 -12.89 2.07 -2.47
C ARG A 83 -11.70 1.18 -2.74
N PHE A 84 -11.91 -0.13 -2.61
CA PHE A 84 -10.99 -1.11 -3.18
C PHE A 84 -10.91 -0.98 -4.70
N ALA A 85 -9.69 -1.07 -5.23
CA ALA A 85 -9.43 -0.96 -6.65
C ALA A 85 -8.26 -1.87 -7.04
N PRO A 86 -8.14 -2.24 -8.33
CA PRO A 86 -6.92 -2.83 -8.83
C PRO A 86 -5.74 -1.87 -8.57
N PRO A 87 -4.61 -2.35 -8.04
CA PRO A 87 -3.41 -1.54 -7.93
C PRO A 87 -2.82 -1.27 -9.33
N HIS A 88 -1.68 -0.59 -9.36
CA HIS A 88 -0.94 -0.35 -10.60
C HIS A 88 -0.72 -1.66 -11.40
N PRO A 89 -0.87 -1.68 -12.74
CA PRO A 89 -0.87 -2.92 -13.53
C PRO A 89 0.37 -3.82 -13.38
N GLN A 90 1.52 -3.24 -13.06
CA GLN A 90 2.75 -4.01 -12.80
C GLN A 90 2.63 -4.94 -11.59
N ALA A 91 1.75 -4.65 -10.63
CA ALA A 91 1.48 -5.54 -9.50
C ALA A 91 0.70 -6.80 -9.90
N ALA A 92 0.10 -6.83 -11.09
CA ALA A 92 -0.53 -8.01 -11.67
C ALA A 92 0.39 -8.76 -12.67
N ASN A 93 1.60 -8.23 -12.95
CA ASN A 93 2.56 -8.87 -13.83
C ASN A 93 3.41 -9.86 -13.03
N SER A 94 3.15 -11.16 -13.17
CA SER A 94 3.84 -12.21 -12.40
C SER A 94 5.37 -12.18 -12.54
N GLY A 95 5.89 -11.85 -13.73
CA GLY A 95 7.35 -11.71 -13.93
C GLY A 95 7.92 -10.54 -13.14
N LYS A 96 7.25 -9.37 -13.19
CA LYS A 96 7.68 -8.20 -12.41
C LYS A 96 7.58 -8.45 -10.91
N VAL A 97 6.50 -9.10 -10.47
CA VAL A 97 6.29 -9.46 -9.07
C VAL A 97 7.43 -10.35 -8.56
N ALA A 98 7.77 -11.41 -9.31
CA ALA A 98 8.85 -12.32 -8.94
C ALA A 98 10.21 -11.60 -8.86
N GLU A 99 10.53 -10.75 -9.85
CA GLU A 99 11.76 -9.94 -9.82
C GLU A 99 11.83 -9.02 -8.59
N VAL A 100 10.73 -8.35 -8.24
CA VAL A 100 10.70 -7.44 -7.09
C VAL A 100 10.87 -8.20 -5.78
N MET A 101 10.17 -9.33 -5.60
CA MET A 101 10.29 -10.14 -4.39
C MET A 101 11.70 -10.70 -4.22
N GLN A 102 12.29 -11.23 -5.30
CA GLN A 102 13.67 -11.72 -5.28
C GLN A 102 14.66 -10.62 -4.84
N VAL A 103 14.54 -9.41 -5.40
CA VAL A 103 15.43 -8.30 -5.03
C VAL A 103 15.24 -7.88 -3.57
N ILE A 104 14.00 -7.87 -3.06
CA ILE A 104 13.73 -7.59 -1.65
C ILE A 104 14.44 -8.63 -0.76
N ASP A 105 14.27 -9.92 -1.06
CA ASP A 105 14.86 -11.02 -0.30
C ASP A 105 16.40 -10.97 -0.31
N GLU A 106 17.01 -10.75 -1.48
CA GLU A 106 18.46 -10.61 -1.62
C GLU A 106 19.00 -9.46 -0.77
N LEU A 107 18.35 -8.30 -0.79
CA LEU A 107 18.77 -7.12 -0.03
C LEU A 107 18.66 -7.33 1.50
N VAL A 108 17.62 -8.01 1.98
CA VAL A 108 17.43 -8.22 3.42
C VAL A 108 18.21 -9.42 3.96
N SER A 109 18.53 -10.40 3.12
CA SER A 109 19.32 -11.59 3.51
C SER A 109 20.76 -11.30 3.95
N GLY A 110 21.27 -10.12 3.58
CA GLY A 110 22.62 -9.67 3.97
C GLY A 110 22.71 -8.97 5.34
N PHE A 111 21.59 -8.84 6.06
CA PHE A 111 21.54 -8.33 7.44
C PHE A 111 21.49 -9.49 8.45
#